data_AF-A0A077P1X8-F1
#
_entry.id   AF-A0A077P1X8-F1
#
_cell.length_a   1.000
_cell.length_b   1.000
_cell.length_c   1.000
_cell.angle_alpha   90.00
_cell.angle_beta   90.00
_cell.angle_gamma   90.00
#
_symmetry.space_group_name_H-M   'P 1'
#
loop_
_entity.id
_entity.type
_entity.pdbx_description
1 polymer ?
#
loop_
_entity_poly.entity_id
_entity_poly.type
_entity_poly.pdbx_seq_one_letter_code
_entity_poly.pdbx_strand_id
1 'polypeptide(L)'
;MINQTLINYLHSIYPKLEVDTSYIRGYTAEEIPKFERLYDIEVKGQLYDFLTCMGRCSGGLFGDVPLIFYQMQETVRGEVLFQSGQREELCNIQLHHLLDKKPFFISVESYTQYYFLLTTSDNPDLVYHYDENEETVEATDWTFNEYLRFVVDAYTRNHKVKPPFDLWGELIVI
;
A
#
# COMPACT_ATOMS: atom_id res chain seq x y z
N MET A 1 -5.10 9.89 -17.64
CA MET A 1 -6.12 10.62 -16.84
C MET A 1 -6.09 10.02 -15.45
N ILE A 2 -6.13 10.84 -14.41
CA ILE A 2 -6.16 10.39 -13.01
C ILE A 2 -7.46 9.60 -12.77
N ASN A 3 -7.40 8.51 -11.99
CA ASN A 3 -8.54 7.64 -11.69
C ASN A 3 -9.51 8.33 -10.71
N GLN A 4 -10.42 9.14 -11.25
CA GLN A 4 -11.37 9.91 -10.45
C GLN A 4 -12.34 9.02 -9.66
N THR A 5 -12.64 7.82 -10.15
CA THR A 5 -13.51 6.86 -9.46
C THR A 5 -12.90 6.41 -8.14
N LEU A 6 -11.62 6.03 -8.16
CA LEU A 6 -10.89 5.64 -6.94
C LEU A 6 -10.81 6.80 -5.94
N ILE A 7 -10.43 7.99 -6.40
CA ILE A 7 -10.34 9.19 -5.53
C ILE A 7 -11.69 9.48 -4.89
N ASN A 8 -12.78 9.50 -5.67
CA ASN A 8 -14.12 9.76 -5.14
C ASN A 8 -14.56 8.70 -4.14
N TYR A 9 -14.24 7.42 -4.40
CA TYR A 9 -14.56 6.32 -3.50
C TYR A 9 -13.85 6.48 -2.15
N LEU A 10 -12.54 6.74 -2.17
CA LEU A 10 -11.74 6.96 -0.96
C LEU A 10 -12.18 8.23 -0.21
N HIS A 11 -12.40 9.33 -0.93
CA HIS A 11 -12.82 10.60 -0.34
C HIS A 11 -14.23 10.55 0.25
N SER A 12 -15.11 9.69 -0.28
CA SER A 12 -16.50 9.57 0.18
C SER A 12 -16.64 9.21 1.66
N ILE A 13 -15.65 8.50 2.25
CA ILE A 13 -15.71 8.20 3.68
C ILE A 13 -15.51 9.48 4.49
N TYR A 14 -14.65 10.40 4.05
CA TYR A 14 -14.39 11.69 4.71
C TYR A 14 -14.49 12.89 3.75
N PRO A 15 -15.72 13.30 3.37
CA PRO A 15 -15.93 14.34 2.35
C PRO A 15 -15.43 15.74 2.72
N LYS A 16 -15.14 15.98 4.00
CA LYS A 16 -14.59 17.26 4.50
C LYS A 16 -13.06 17.31 4.43
N LEU A 17 -12.40 16.21 4.06
CA LEU A 17 -10.96 16.20 3.86
C LEU A 17 -10.63 17.10 2.66
N GLU A 18 -9.72 18.04 2.85
CA GLU A 18 -9.15 18.77 1.73
C GLU A 18 -8.17 17.84 1.00
N VAL A 19 -8.33 17.74 -0.32
CA VAL A 19 -7.46 16.96 -1.21
C VAL A 19 -7.13 17.84 -2.40
N ASP A 20 -5.86 17.94 -2.77
CA ASP A 20 -5.42 18.66 -3.95
C ASP A 20 -5.01 17.68 -5.05
N THR A 21 -5.90 17.50 -6.03
CA THR A 21 -5.68 16.58 -7.15
C THR A 21 -4.52 17.00 -8.06
N SER A 22 -4.04 18.25 -7.98
CA SER A 22 -2.87 18.70 -8.74
C SER A 22 -1.55 18.15 -8.21
N TYR A 23 -1.53 17.73 -6.93
CA TYR A 23 -0.39 17.04 -6.33
C TYR A 23 -0.43 15.53 -6.49
N ILE A 24 -1.59 14.94 -6.80
CA ILE A 24 -1.73 13.50 -7.01
C ILE A 24 -0.83 13.03 -8.15
N ARG A 25 0.04 12.06 -7.86
CA ARG A 25 1.01 11.48 -8.80
C ARG A 25 1.07 9.98 -8.59
N GLY A 26 0.97 9.23 -9.69
CA GLY A 26 1.19 7.80 -9.72
C GLY A 26 2.32 7.41 -10.67
N TYR A 27 2.61 6.12 -10.72
CA TYR A 27 3.54 5.51 -11.66
C TYR A 27 2.92 5.44 -13.06
N THR A 28 3.71 5.67 -14.09
CA THR A 28 3.31 5.46 -15.48
C THR A 28 3.21 3.97 -15.80
N ALA A 29 2.44 3.61 -16.83
CA ALA A 29 2.36 2.23 -17.31
C ALA A 29 3.74 1.66 -17.74
N GLU A 30 4.68 2.52 -18.17
CA GLU A 30 6.04 2.13 -18.53
C GLU A 30 6.93 1.83 -17.31
N GLU A 31 6.59 2.41 -16.16
CA GLU A 31 7.28 2.19 -14.89
C GLU A 31 6.80 0.93 -14.16
N ILE A 32 5.55 0.50 -14.37
CA ILE A 32 4.98 -0.69 -13.72
C ILE A 32 5.85 -1.95 -13.92
N PRO A 33 6.33 -2.28 -15.14
CA PRO A 33 7.22 -3.43 -15.30
C PRO A 33 8.55 -3.32 -14.55
N LYS A 34 9.05 -2.09 -14.28
CA LYS A 34 10.25 -1.91 -13.44
C LYS A 34 9.92 -2.25 -11.98
N PHE A 35 8.75 -1.82 -11.50
CA PHE A 35 8.23 -2.12 -10.18
C PHE A 35 8.09 -3.63 -9.96
N GLU A 36 7.40 -4.31 -10.88
CA GLU A 36 7.19 -5.76 -10.84
C GLU A 36 8.51 -6.55 -10.75
N ARG A 37 9.52 -6.13 -11.54
CA ARG A 37 10.85 -6.76 -11.51
C ARG A 37 11.62 -6.48 -10.22
N LEU A 38 11.52 -5.26 -9.68
CA LEU A 38 12.27 -4.87 -8.49
C LEU A 38 11.77 -5.61 -7.24
N TYR A 39 10.45 -5.71 -7.10
CA TYR A 39 9.82 -6.32 -5.93
C TYR A 39 9.47 -7.80 -6.11
N ASP A 40 9.68 -8.35 -7.31
CA ASP A 40 9.23 -9.69 -7.71
C ASP A 40 7.76 -9.93 -7.33
N ILE A 41 6.87 -9.20 -8.00
CA ILE A 41 5.41 -9.25 -7.86
C ILE A 41 4.70 -9.11 -9.21
N GLU A 42 3.38 -9.23 -9.23
CA GLU A 42 2.53 -8.88 -10.38
C GLU A 42 1.61 -7.71 -10.03
N VAL A 43 1.65 -6.62 -10.78
CA VAL A 43 0.84 -5.43 -10.50
C VAL A 43 -0.42 -5.45 -11.37
N LYS A 44 -1.55 -5.80 -10.75
CA LYS A 44 -2.87 -5.87 -11.39
C LYS A 44 -3.97 -5.40 -10.45
N GLY A 45 -5.21 -5.34 -10.97
CA GLY A 45 -6.40 -5.02 -10.18
C GLY A 45 -6.28 -3.69 -9.45
N GLN A 46 -6.70 -3.67 -8.19
CA GLN A 46 -6.73 -2.47 -7.37
C GLN A 46 -5.33 -1.95 -7.04
N LEU A 47 -4.32 -2.82 -6.97
CA LEU A 47 -2.93 -2.39 -6.78
C LEU A 47 -2.44 -1.57 -7.98
N TYR A 48 -2.76 -2.00 -9.20
CA TYR A 48 -2.46 -1.25 -10.42
C TYR A 48 -3.16 0.11 -10.43
N ASP A 49 -4.45 0.13 -10.12
CA ASP A 49 -5.25 1.36 -10.08
C ASP A 49 -4.67 2.35 -9.06
N PHE A 50 -4.29 1.87 -7.87
CA PHE A 50 -3.67 2.70 -6.84
C PHE A 50 -2.31 3.23 -7.28
N LEU A 51 -1.39 2.35 -7.70
CA LEU A 51 -0.01 2.74 -8.04
C LEU A 51 0.00 3.75 -9.18
N THR A 52 -0.82 3.54 -10.21
CA THR A 52 -0.90 4.44 -11.36
C THR A 52 -1.67 5.74 -11.09
N CYS A 53 -2.60 5.73 -10.14
CA CYS A 53 -3.33 6.94 -9.74
C CYS A 53 -2.52 7.81 -8.78
N MET A 54 -2.01 7.22 -7.71
CA MET A 54 -1.49 7.97 -6.55
C MET A 54 -0.30 7.32 -5.84
N GLY A 55 0.29 6.26 -6.39
CA GLY A 55 1.38 5.52 -5.74
C GLY A 55 2.65 6.33 -5.41
N ARG A 56 2.78 7.56 -5.93
CA ARG A 56 3.89 8.48 -5.61
C ARG A 56 3.47 9.60 -4.67
N CYS A 57 2.27 10.13 -4.84
CA CYS A 57 1.72 11.20 -4.01
C CYS A 57 0.19 11.14 -4.03
N SER A 58 -0.42 11.26 -2.85
CA SER A 58 -1.87 11.09 -2.65
C SER A 58 -2.67 12.40 -2.65
N GLY A 59 -2.00 13.55 -2.74
CA GLY A 59 -2.66 14.85 -2.69
C GLY A 59 -3.35 15.14 -1.35
N GLY A 60 -2.88 14.52 -0.27
CA GLY A 60 -3.42 14.69 1.09
C GLY A 60 -4.40 13.61 1.56
N LEU A 61 -4.71 12.60 0.74
CA LEU A 61 -5.55 11.46 1.15
C LEU A 61 -4.91 10.61 2.24
N PHE A 62 -3.60 10.41 2.14
CA PHE A 62 -2.81 9.53 3.01
C PHE A 62 -1.60 10.25 3.58
N GLY A 63 -1.31 9.98 4.86
CA GLY A 63 -0.06 10.33 5.51
C GLY A 63 1.02 9.26 5.32
N ASP A 64 2.10 9.39 6.09
CA ASP A 64 3.22 8.45 6.17
C ASP A 64 2.92 7.21 7.03
N VAL A 65 1.85 7.24 7.82
CA VAL A 65 1.35 6.11 8.62
C VAL A 65 -0.11 5.81 8.24
N PRO A 66 -0.48 4.53 8.05
CA PRO A 66 0.34 3.33 8.18
C PRO A 66 0.96 2.88 6.84
N LEU A 67 0.66 3.57 5.74
CA LEU A 67 1.09 3.17 4.40
C LEU A 67 2.59 3.41 4.22
N ILE A 68 3.33 2.31 3.99
CA ILE A 68 4.78 2.37 3.78
C ILE A 68 5.17 3.18 2.54
N PHE A 69 4.24 3.33 1.58
CA PHE A 69 4.44 4.04 0.32
C PHE A 69 4.89 5.50 0.46
N TYR A 70 4.55 6.18 1.56
CA TYR A 70 4.80 7.61 1.74
C TYR A 70 5.69 7.92 2.94
N GLN A 71 6.42 6.93 3.46
CA GLN A 71 7.32 7.15 4.60
C GLN A 71 8.52 8.00 4.19
N MET A 72 8.59 9.23 4.74
CA MET A 72 9.56 10.27 4.34
C MET A 72 11.06 9.90 4.54
N GLN A 73 11.38 8.85 5.30
CA GLN A 73 12.77 8.45 5.59
C GLN A 73 13.19 7.19 4.83
N GLU A 74 12.29 6.56 4.09
CA GLU A 74 12.59 5.34 3.36
C GLU A 74 13.22 5.64 2.00
N THR A 75 14.20 4.81 1.65
CA THR A 75 14.81 4.81 0.32
C THR A 75 14.25 3.63 -0.45
N VAL A 76 14.29 3.67 -1.78
CA VAL A 76 13.94 2.49 -2.62
C VAL A 76 14.67 1.23 -2.14
N ARG A 77 15.93 1.36 -1.71
CA ARG A 77 16.70 0.24 -1.13
C ARG A 77 16.13 -0.22 0.21
N GLY A 78 15.76 0.72 1.08
CA GLY A 78 15.14 0.43 2.37
C GLY A 78 13.85 -0.35 2.19
N GLU A 79 12.99 0.10 1.27
CA GLU A 79 11.74 -0.59 0.94
C GLU A 79 11.96 -2.00 0.36
N VAL A 80 12.95 -2.19 -0.53
CA VAL A 80 13.28 -3.54 -1.03
C VAL A 80 13.76 -4.45 0.10
N LEU A 81 14.57 -3.93 1.03
CA LEU A 81 15.02 -4.69 2.20
C LEU A 81 13.86 -5.00 3.15
N PHE A 82 12.94 -4.06 3.35
CA PHE A 82 11.72 -4.26 4.11
C PHE A 82 10.90 -5.40 3.51
N GLN A 83 10.56 -5.33 2.22
CA GLN A 83 9.79 -6.39 1.54
C GLN A 83 10.49 -7.75 1.62
N SER A 84 11.82 -7.79 1.46
CA SER A 84 12.60 -9.02 1.61
C SER A 84 12.54 -9.58 3.03
N GLY A 85 12.69 -8.73 4.05
CA GLY A 85 12.63 -9.13 5.45
C GLY A 85 11.26 -9.67 5.83
N GLN A 86 10.18 -8.99 5.41
CA GLN A 86 8.83 -9.47 5.71
C GLN A 86 8.52 -10.83 5.03
N ARG A 87 9.06 -11.08 3.83
CA ARG A 87 8.98 -12.41 3.20
C ARG A 87 9.76 -13.46 3.97
N GLU A 88 10.91 -13.12 4.53
CA GLU A 88 11.69 -14.00 5.40
C GLU A 88 10.92 -14.34 6.69
N GLU A 89 10.21 -13.38 7.28
CA GLU A 89 9.37 -13.66 8.44
C GLU A 89 8.26 -14.67 8.14
N LEU A 90 7.59 -14.57 6.97
CA LEU A 90 6.63 -15.59 6.54
C LEU A 90 7.27 -16.98 6.40
N CYS A 91 8.54 -17.07 5.96
CA CYS A 91 9.28 -18.34 5.95
C CYS A 91 9.51 -18.88 7.37
N ASN A 92 9.90 -18.01 8.30
CA ASN A 92 10.27 -18.37 9.66
C ASN A 92 9.11 -19.05 10.39
N ILE A 93 7.89 -18.51 10.19
CA ILE A 93 6.65 -19.06 10.74
C ILE A 93 6.04 -20.19 9.88
N GLN A 94 6.83 -20.76 8.96
CA GLN A 94 6.49 -21.92 8.13
C GLN A 94 5.38 -21.70 7.10
N LEU A 95 5.10 -20.45 6.72
CA LEU A 95 4.11 -20.10 5.70
C LEU A 95 4.70 -19.99 4.29
N HIS A 96 5.61 -20.91 3.94
CA HIS A 96 6.32 -20.95 2.65
C HIS A 96 5.38 -20.92 1.43
N HIS A 97 4.20 -21.53 1.56
CA HIS A 97 3.19 -21.58 0.50
C HIS A 97 2.66 -20.20 0.08
N LEU A 98 2.79 -19.17 0.93
CA LEU A 98 2.39 -17.80 0.60
C LEU A 98 3.42 -17.10 -0.31
N LEU A 99 4.69 -17.52 -0.26
CA LEU A 99 5.76 -16.91 -1.06
C LEU A 99 5.57 -17.14 -2.56
N ASP A 100 5.06 -18.31 -2.94
CA ASP A 100 4.68 -18.64 -4.31
C ASP A 100 3.59 -17.69 -4.85
N LYS A 101 2.86 -17.02 -3.95
CA LYS A 101 1.83 -16.04 -4.26
C LYS A 101 2.33 -14.60 -4.28
N LYS A 102 3.66 -14.40 -4.22
CA LYS A 102 4.35 -13.12 -4.33
C LYS A 102 3.76 -12.04 -3.41
N PRO A 103 3.93 -12.18 -2.08
CA PRO A 103 3.35 -11.27 -1.10
C PRO A 103 3.97 -9.87 -1.22
N PHE A 104 3.14 -8.84 -1.18
CA PHE A 104 3.57 -7.43 -1.21
C PHE A 104 2.98 -6.69 -0.03
N PHE A 105 3.83 -6.29 0.90
CA PHE A 105 3.44 -5.58 2.11
C PHE A 105 3.08 -4.14 1.78
N ILE A 106 2.00 -3.63 2.37
CA ILE A 106 1.41 -2.32 2.03
C ILE A 106 1.33 -1.37 3.22
N SER A 107 1.35 -1.90 4.45
CA SER A 107 1.25 -1.08 5.66
C SER A 107 1.79 -1.79 6.89
N VAL A 108 2.15 -0.96 7.88
CA VAL A 108 2.52 -1.40 9.23
C VAL A 108 1.71 -0.58 10.24
N GLU A 109 0.89 -1.25 11.03
CA GLU A 109 0.08 -0.67 12.10
C GLU A 109 0.62 -1.12 13.45
N SER A 110 0.65 -0.19 14.43
CA SER A 110 1.13 -0.48 15.79
C SER A 110 2.51 -1.16 15.87
N TYR A 111 3.35 -0.98 14.84
CA TYR A 111 4.68 -1.58 14.66
C TYR A 111 4.75 -3.10 14.47
N THR A 112 3.69 -3.85 14.77
CA THR A 112 3.70 -5.34 14.71
C THR A 112 2.57 -5.93 13.87
N GLN A 113 1.70 -5.11 13.31
CA GLN A 113 0.54 -5.54 12.52
C GLN A 113 0.78 -5.17 11.06
N TYR A 114 1.00 -6.17 10.22
CA TYR A 114 1.39 -5.95 8.84
C TYR A 114 0.26 -6.35 7.91
N TYR A 115 -0.05 -5.51 6.92
CA TYR A 115 -1.02 -5.87 5.90
C TYR A 115 -0.34 -5.98 4.55
N PHE A 116 -0.77 -6.97 3.75
CA PHE A 116 -0.14 -7.30 2.49
C PHE A 116 -1.11 -7.94 1.49
N LEU A 117 -0.70 -7.98 0.22
CA LEU A 117 -1.43 -8.58 -0.88
C LEU A 117 -0.71 -9.82 -1.39
N LEU A 118 -1.44 -10.84 -1.81
CA LEU A 118 -0.89 -11.99 -2.55
C LEU A 118 -1.06 -11.78 -4.05
N THR A 119 -0.08 -11.14 -4.67
CA THR A 119 -0.21 -10.54 -6.00
C THR A 119 -0.42 -11.54 -7.15
N THR A 120 -0.02 -12.80 -6.99
CA THR A 120 -0.26 -13.86 -7.99
C THR A 120 -1.31 -14.89 -7.55
N SER A 121 -2.10 -14.59 -6.52
CA SER A 121 -3.23 -15.43 -6.10
C SER A 121 -4.45 -15.28 -7.02
N ASP A 122 -5.46 -16.13 -6.81
CA ASP A 122 -6.72 -16.08 -7.54
C ASP A 122 -7.55 -14.82 -7.19
N ASN A 123 -7.28 -14.20 -6.05
CA ASN A 123 -7.87 -12.93 -5.63
C ASN A 123 -6.77 -11.94 -5.19
N PRO A 124 -6.10 -11.29 -6.15
CA PRO A 124 -4.95 -10.42 -5.88
C PRO A 124 -5.32 -9.12 -5.15
N ASP A 125 -6.61 -8.78 -5.08
CA ASP A 125 -7.11 -7.60 -4.39
C ASP A 125 -7.38 -7.87 -2.90
N LEU A 126 -7.36 -9.13 -2.45
CA LEU A 126 -7.61 -9.50 -1.05
C LEU A 126 -6.44 -9.09 -0.15
N VAL A 127 -6.76 -8.41 0.94
CA VAL A 127 -5.79 -8.03 1.96
C VAL A 127 -5.64 -9.16 2.97
N TYR A 128 -4.39 -9.46 3.31
CA TYR A 128 -4.01 -10.38 4.37
C TYR A 128 -3.40 -9.58 5.52
N HIS A 129 -3.60 -10.07 6.73
CA HIS A 129 -3.06 -9.51 7.96
C HIS A 129 -2.08 -10.51 8.56
N TYR A 130 -0.88 -10.04 8.87
CA TYR A 130 0.14 -10.74 9.63
C TYR A 130 0.30 -10.05 11.00
N ASP A 131 0.00 -10.78 12.07
CA ASP A 131 0.26 -10.38 13.45
C ASP A 131 1.61 -10.98 13.89
N GLU A 132 2.63 -10.14 14.00
CA GLU A 132 3.96 -10.56 14.45
C GLU A 132 3.98 -11.01 15.92
N ASN A 133 3.06 -10.53 16.76
CA ASN A 133 3.03 -10.95 18.17
C ASN A 133 2.57 -12.39 18.34
N GLU A 134 1.58 -12.80 17.54
CA GLU A 134 0.98 -14.14 17.59
C GLU A 134 1.57 -15.08 16.52
N GLU A 135 2.42 -14.55 15.62
CA GLU A 135 3.01 -15.26 14.48
C GLU A 135 1.94 -15.90 13.56
N THR A 136 0.80 -15.22 13.41
CA THR A 136 -0.34 -15.71 12.61
C THR A 136 -0.63 -14.86 11.40
N VAL A 137 -1.02 -15.50 10.30
CA VAL A 137 -1.52 -14.83 9.10
C VAL A 137 -2.97 -15.25 8.84
N GLU A 138 -3.83 -14.26 8.61
CA GLU A 138 -5.21 -14.47 8.20
C GLU A 138 -5.59 -13.63 6.98
N ALA A 139 -6.50 -14.18 6.17
CA ALA A 139 -7.16 -13.41 5.13
C ALA A 139 -8.20 -12.50 5.79
N THR A 140 -8.18 -11.21 5.44
CA THR A 140 -9.23 -10.28 5.89
C THR A 140 -10.47 -10.41 5.01
N ASP A 141 -11.55 -9.72 5.39
CA ASP A 141 -12.74 -9.54 4.55
C ASP A 141 -12.63 -8.32 3.61
N TRP A 142 -11.45 -7.70 3.51
CA TRP A 142 -11.25 -6.46 2.76
C TRP A 142 -10.54 -6.68 1.43
N THR A 143 -11.08 -6.03 0.41
CA THR A 143 -10.30 -5.67 -0.78
C THR A 143 -9.32 -4.55 -0.46
N PHE A 144 -8.29 -4.38 -1.30
CA PHE A 144 -7.28 -3.35 -1.11
C PHE A 144 -7.88 -1.93 -1.02
N ASN A 145 -8.85 -1.61 -1.85
CA ASN A 145 -9.56 -0.32 -1.82
C ASN A 145 -10.38 -0.15 -0.54
N GLU A 146 -10.99 -1.20 -0.01
CA GLU A 146 -11.70 -1.16 1.28
C GLU A 146 -10.73 -0.92 2.43
N TYR A 147 -9.56 -1.57 2.40
CA TYR A 147 -8.49 -1.30 3.36
C TYR A 147 -7.97 0.15 3.26
N LEU A 148 -7.69 0.65 2.06
CA LEU A 148 -7.32 2.06 1.85
C LEU A 148 -8.40 3.01 2.37
N ARG A 149 -9.68 2.67 2.19
CA ARG A 149 -10.80 3.46 2.72
C ARG A 149 -10.85 3.42 4.25
N PHE A 150 -10.57 2.27 4.86
CA PHE A 150 -10.36 2.16 6.30
C PHE A 150 -9.20 3.06 6.76
N VAL A 151 -8.07 3.08 6.04
CA VAL A 151 -6.94 3.95 6.36
C VAL A 151 -7.33 5.42 6.35
N VAL A 152 -8.12 5.89 5.36
CA VAL A 152 -8.62 7.28 5.36
C VAL A 152 -9.47 7.56 6.60
N ASP A 153 -10.30 6.63 7.03
CA ASP A 153 -11.19 6.80 8.19
C ASP A 153 -10.43 6.75 9.53
N ALA A 154 -9.58 5.74 9.71
CA ALA A 154 -8.84 5.52 10.96
C ALA A 154 -7.65 6.49 11.11
N TYR A 155 -6.91 6.75 10.03
CA TYR A 155 -5.67 7.51 10.08
C TYR A 155 -5.83 8.94 9.59
N THR A 156 -6.55 9.20 8.50
CA THR A 156 -6.65 10.59 8.02
C THR A 156 -7.74 11.38 8.73
N ARG A 157 -8.93 10.80 8.96
CA ARG A 157 -10.05 11.50 9.58
C ARG A 157 -9.82 11.75 11.06
N ASN A 158 -9.40 10.72 11.80
CA ASN A 158 -9.34 10.77 13.26
C ASN A 158 -8.05 11.41 13.80
N HIS A 159 -7.03 11.64 12.98
CA HIS A 159 -5.83 12.35 13.40
C HIS A 159 -5.98 13.88 13.31
N LYS A 160 -5.37 14.57 14.27
CA LYS A 160 -5.41 16.04 14.36
C LYS A 160 -4.60 16.72 13.26
N VAL A 161 -3.45 16.13 12.92
CA VAL A 161 -2.58 16.62 11.85
C VAL A 161 -3.04 15.96 10.56
N LYS A 162 -3.34 16.77 9.54
CA LYS A 162 -3.73 16.26 8.22
C LYS A 162 -2.48 16.05 7.37
N PRO A 163 -2.48 15.04 6.48
CA PRO A 163 -1.36 14.81 5.58
C PRO A 163 -1.11 16.05 4.72
N PRO A 164 0.16 16.44 4.51
CA PRO A 164 0.47 17.51 3.56
C PRO A 164 0.14 17.05 2.14
N PHE A 165 -0.28 17.98 1.28
CA PHE A 165 -0.68 17.66 -0.09
C PHE A 165 0.50 17.16 -0.94
N ASP A 166 1.71 17.61 -0.63
CA ASP A 166 2.95 17.30 -1.35
C ASP A 166 3.76 16.16 -0.70
N LEU A 167 3.17 15.41 0.24
CA LEU A 167 3.78 14.19 0.76
C LEU A 167 3.96 13.19 -0.38
N TRP A 168 5.20 12.80 -0.66
CA TRP A 168 5.54 11.88 -1.73
C TRP A 168 6.48 10.78 -1.24
N GLY A 169 6.43 9.64 -1.93
CA GLY A 169 7.35 8.52 -1.73
C GLY A 169 7.69 7.82 -3.05
N GLU A 170 8.80 7.10 -3.03
CA GLU A 170 9.38 6.45 -4.21
C GLU A 170 9.67 4.98 -3.93
N LEU A 171 9.10 4.12 -4.77
CA LEU A 171 9.27 2.67 -4.69
C LEU A 171 10.18 2.16 -5.82
N ILE A 172 10.55 2.99 -6.79
CA ILE A 172 11.53 2.62 -7.83
C ILE A 172 12.45 3.80 -8.12
N VAL A 173 13.68 3.51 -8.55
CA VAL A 173 14.56 4.52 -9.14
C VAL A 173 14.22 4.65 -10.62
N ILE A 174 13.94 5.86 -11.10
CA ILE A 174 13.56 6.13 -12.50
C ILE A 174 14.78 6.17 -13.40
#